data_AF-A0A7X3VDU2-F1
#
_entry.id   AF-A0A7X3VDU2-F1
#
_cell.length_a   1.000
_cell.length_b   1.000
_cell.length_c   1.000
_cell.angle_alpha   90.00
_cell.angle_beta   90.00
_cell.angle_gamma   90.00
#
_symmetry.space_group_name_H-M   'P 1'
#
loop_
_entity.id
_entity.type
_entity.pdbx_description
1 polymer ?
#
loop_
_entity_poly.entity_id
_entity_poly.type
_entity_poly.pdbx_seq_one_letter_code
_entity_poly.pdbx_strand_id
1 'polypeptide(L)'
;MAHQTTTANAVSIADRLLADVGTLPKRNTPNIRVVRRQYSREIRVCQPELVLDLAIRLLEASRLRWVAYELVRFHKPTFEALTEENIERLGLGLDSWQSVDAFGCTLSGPAWRIGNLSDSAVHRWAASEDVWWRRAALVSTVGLNTRARGGTGDTPRTLAVCRLLADDHEDMVQKAISWALRTLVIHDREAVSDFLAVHHDSLAARVKREVRNKLE
;
A
#
# COMPACT_ATOMS: atom_id res chain seq x y z
N MET A 1 2.93 19.34 27.06
CA MET A 1 2.03 18.47 27.86
C MET A 1 1.06 17.69 26.98
N ALA A 2 0.23 18.33 26.13
CA ALA A 2 -0.73 17.62 25.27
C ALA A 2 -0.10 16.54 24.36
N HIS A 3 1.02 16.84 23.69
CA HIS A 3 1.71 15.87 22.82
C HIS A 3 2.24 14.64 23.60
N GLN A 4 2.81 14.84 24.81
CA GLN A 4 3.28 13.73 25.65
C GLN A 4 2.14 12.82 26.13
N THR A 5 0.97 13.39 26.44
CA THR A 5 -0.23 12.61 26.79
C THR A 5 -0.74 11.82 25.59
N THR A 6 -0.72 12.40 24.39
CA THR A 6 -1.09 11.71 23.15
C THR A 6 -0.17 10.52 22.86
N THR A 7 1.14 10.71 22.96
CA THR A 7 2.13 9.64 22.75
C THR A 7 1.98 8.52 23.78
N ALA A 8 1.81 8.85 25.07
CA ALA A 8 1.59 7.85 26.11
C ALA A 8 0.32 7.01 25.86
N ASN A 9 -0.76 7.65 25.40
CA ASN A 9 -1.99 6.96 25.04
C ASN A 9 -1.82 6.04 23.81
N ALA A 10 -1.11 6.51 22.78
CA ALA A 10 -0.81 5.70 21.60
C ALA A 10 0.00 4.44 21.94
N VAL A 11 1.02 4.58 22.80
CA VAL A 11 1.81 3.44 23.31
C VAL A 11 0.94 2.45 24.06
N SER A 12 0.10 2.94 25.00
CA SER A 12 -0.80 2.07 25.76
C SER A 12 -1.77 1.29 24.87
N ILE A 13 -2.33 1.93 23.83
CA ILE A 13 -3.23 1.25 22.88
C ILE A 13 -2.46 0.22 22.05
N ALA A 14 -1.26 0.55 21.57
CA ALA A 14 -0.43 -0.36 20.80
C ALA A 14 -0.08 -1.63 21.60
N ASP A 15 0.35 -1.47 22.85
CA ASP A 15 0.76 -2.57 23.72
C ASP A 15 -0.43 -3.49 24.02
N ARG A 16 -1.62 -2.93 24.33
CA ARG A 16 -2.83 -3.73 24.52
C ARG A 16 -3.24 -4.48 23.25
N LEU A 17 -3.19 -3.82 22.09
CA LEU A 17 -3.51 -4.46 20.81
C LEU A 17 -2.58 -5.65 20.56
N LEU A 18 -1.28 -5.48 20.74
CA LEU A 18 -0.30 -6.54 20.53
C LEU A 18 -0.45 -7.66 21.56
N ALA A 19 -0.79 -7.35 22.81
CA ALA A 19 -1.11 -8.35 23.83
C ALA A 19 -2.34 -9.17 23.43
N ASP A 20 -3.42 -8.54 22.98
CA ASP A 20 -4.64 -9.22 22.52
C ASP A 20 -4.39 -10.08 21.28
N VAL A 21 -3.55 -9.63 20.35
CA VAL A 21 -3.08 -10.48 19.24
C VAL A 21 -2.24 -11.66 19.76
N GLY A 22 -1.45 -11.42 20.81
CA GLY A 22 -0.64 -12.40 21.49
C GLY A 22 -1.45 -13.55 22.09
N THR A 23 -2.66 -13.28 22.60
CA THR A 23 -3.54 -14.27 23.23
C THR A 23 -4.40 -15.06 22.25
N LEU A 24 -4.39 -14.71 20.95
CA LEU A 24 -5.18 -15.42 19.94
C LEU A 24 -4.75 -16.89 19.81
N PRO A 25 -5.70 -17.86 19.87
CA PRO A 25 -5.40 -19.29 19.67
C PRO A 25 -4.74 -19.58 18.32
N LYS A 26 -5.06 -18.78 17.29
CA LYS A 26 -4.44 -18.84 15.97
C LYS A 26 -4.24 -17.43 15.44
N ARG A 27 -2.99 -17.05 15.19
CA ARG A 27 -2.58 -15.72 14.69
C ARG A 27 -2.62 -15.66 13.16
N ASN A 28 -3.81 -15.81 12.58
CA ASN A 28 -4.05 -15.64 11.14
C ASN A 28 -4.80 -14.32 10.86
N THR A 29 -4.82 -13.91 9.58
CA THR A 29 -5.43 -12.62 9.18
C THR A 29 -6.89 -12.46 9.63
N PRO A 30 -7.79 -13.46 9.50
CA PRO A 30 -9.16 -13.33 9.99
C PRO A 30 -9.23 -13.03 11.50
N ASN A 31 -8.49 -13.78 12.32
CA ASN A 31 -8.53 -13.62 13.77
C ASN A 31 -7.89 -12.29 14.22
N ILE A 32 -6.76 -11.90 13.62
CA ILE A 32 -6.13 -10.61 13.91
C ILE A 32 -7.04 -9.45 13.51
N ARG A 33 -7.82 -9.58 12.42
CA ARG A 33 -8.82 -8.56 12.04
C ARG A 33 -9.95 -8.41 13.04
N VAL A 34 -10.30 -9.45 13.79
CA VAL A 34 -11.29 -9.32 14.89
C VAL A 34 -10.74 -8.36 15.95
N VAL A 35 -9.50 -8.57 16.40
CA VAL A 35 -8.81 -7.68 17.35
C VAL A 35 -8.69 -6.27 16.76
N ARG A 36 -8.13 -6.12 15.55
CA ARG A 36 -8.00 -4.81 14.89
C ARG A 36 -9.32 -4.05 14.86
N ARG A 37 -10.45 -4.70 14.55
CA ARG A 37 -11.78 -4.07 14.50
C ARG A 37 -12.29 -3.63 15.88
N GLN A 38 -11.95 -4.35 16.94
CA GLN A 38 -12.22 -3.89 18.30
C GLN A 38 -11.53 -2.56 18.57
N TYR A 39 -10.22 -2.49 18.27
CA TYR A 39 -9.45 -1.25 18.41
C TYR A 39 -9.92 -0.14 17.46
N SER A 40 -10.36 -0.47 16.23
CA SER A 40 -11.00 0.53 15.33
C SER A 40 -12.24 1.18 15.96
N ARG A 41 -13.02 0.47 16.79
CA ARG A 41 -14.18 1.06 17.49
C ARG A 41 -13.74 1.97 18.63
N GLU A 42 -12.70 1.56 19.35
CA GLU A 42 -12.12 2.32 20.46
C GLU A 42 -11.55 3.66 19.97
N ILE A 43 -10.72 3.64 18.92
CA ILE A 43 -10.07 4.85 18.41
C ILE A 43 -10.98 5.74 17.57
N ARG A 44 -12.24 5.36 17.34
CA ARG A 44 -13.18 6.07 16.45
C ARG A 44 -13.39 7.54 16.83
N VAL A 45 -13.26 7.85 18.12
CA VAL A 45 -13.44 9.21 18.67
C VAL A 45 -12.12 9.93 18.92
N CYS A 46 -10.99 9.29 18.61
CA CYS A 46 -9.67 9.85 18.82
C CYS A 46 -9.31 10.86 17.72
N GLN A 47 -8.43 11.79 18.06
CA GLN A 47 -7.92 12.76 17.11
C GLN A 47 -6.99 12.09 16.08
N PRO A 48 -6.88 12.61 14.85
CA PRO A 48 -6.05 12.06 13.80
C PRO A 48 -4.61 11.75 14.21
N GLU A 49 -4.00 12.65 14.99
CA GLU A 49 -2.61 12.60 15.44
C GLU A 49 -2.37 11.37 16.33
N LEU A 50 -3.30 11.06 17.23
CA LEU A 50 -3.19 9.89 18.11
C LEU A 50 -3.19 8.60 17.29
N VAL A 51 -4.05 8.50 16.28
CA VAL A 51 -4.16 7.31 15.43
C VAL A 51 -2.92 7.13 14.56
N LEU A 52 -2.33 8.24 14.10
CA LEU A 52 -1.07 8.21 13.35
C LEU A 52 0.09 7.78 14.25
N ASP A 53 0.21 8.33 15.46
CA ASP A 53 1.22 7.93 16.45
C ASP A 53 1.07 6.45 16.83
N LEU A 54 -0.16 5.98 17.01
CA LEU A 54 -0.46 4.55 17.25
C LEU A 54 0.01 3.69 16.08
N ALA A 55 -0.26 4.10 14.84
CA ALA A 55 0.16 3.36 13.66
C ALA A 55 1.69 3.28 13.58
N ILE A 56 2.40 4.39 13.78
CA ILE A 56 3.87 4.44 13.80
C ILE A 56 4.43 3.51 14.89
N ARG A 57 3.87 3.57 16.11
CA ARG A 57 4.28 2.68 17.20
C ARG A 57 4.09 1.20 16.88
N LEU A 58 3.00 0.84 16.21
CA LEU A 58 2.77 -0.55 15.78
C LEU A 58 3.79 -1.02 14.72
N LEU A 59 4.28 -0.13 13.87
CA LEU A 59 5.35 -0.42 12.90
C LEU A 59 6.69 -0.67 13.58
N GLU A 60 6.99 0.05 14.65
CA GLU A 60 8.21 -0.13 15.46
C GLU A 60 8.16 -1.42 16.30
N ALA A 61 6.99 -1.73 16.88
CA ALA A 61 6.84 -2.80 17.85
C ALA A 61 6.52 -4.17 17.23
N SER A 62 6.13 -4.24 15.95
CA SER A 62 5.68 -5.50 15.35
C SER A 62 5.85 -5.57 13.84
N ARG A 63 5.95 -6.80 13.31
CA ARG A 63 5.87 -7.05 11.86
C ARG A 63 4.45 -6.99 11.29
N LEU A 64 3.44 -6.68 12.11
CA LEU A 64 2.03 -6.61 11.72
C LEU A 64 1.70 -5.28 11.04
N ARG A 65 2.53 -4.84 10.09
CA ARG A 65 2.43 -3.53 9.45
C ARG A 65 1.06 -3.27 8.83
N TRP A 66 0.43 -4.32 8.28
CA TRP A 66 -0.90 -4.24 7.71
C TRP A 66 -2.00 -3.85 8.72
N VAL A 67 -1.82 -4.14 10.02
CA VAL A 67 -2.75 -3.72 11.08
C VAL A 67 -2.69 -2.21 11.24
N ALA A 68 -1.49 -1.63 11.29
CA ALA A 68 -1.29 -0.18 11.36
C ALA A 68 -1.95 0.52 10.16
N TYR A 69 -1.71 0.01 8.95
CA TYR A 69 -2.32 0.56 7.73
C TYR A 69 -3.85 0.45 7.73
N GLU A 70 -4.42 -0.68 8.19
CA GLU A 70 -5.87 -0.82 8.31
C GLU A 70 -6.46 0.13 9.37
N LEU A 71 -5.79 0.35 10.51
CA LEU A 71 -6.26 1.31 11.52
C LEU A 71 -6.35 2.71 10.95
N VAL A 72 -5.32 3.17 10.24
CA VAL A 72 -5.32 4.47 9.55
C VAL A 72 -6.40 4.51 8.48
N ARG A 73 -6.42 3.53 7.57
CA ARG A 73 -7.35 3.47 6.43
C ARG A 73 -8.82 3.42 6.84
N PHE A 74 -9.14 2.85 7.99
CA PHE A 74 -10.52 2.76 8.49
C PHE A 74 -10.88 3.82 9.54
N HIS A 75 -9.93 4.68 9.91
CA HIS A 75 -10.20 5.90 10.65
C HIS A 75 -10.28 7.08 9.68
N LYS A 76 -11.48 7.37 9.18
CA LYS A 76 -11.72 8.35 8.10
C LYS A 76 -11.02 9.72 8.34
N PRO A 77 -11.13 10.35 9.54
CA PRO A 77 -10.46 11.63 9.79
C PRO A 77 -8.93 11.55 9.62
N THR A 78 -8.28 10.48 10.10
CA THR A 78 -6.83 10.32 9.91
C THR A 78 -6.49 10.08 8.46
N PHE A 79 -7.24 9.21 7.78
CA PHE A 79 -6.96 8.86 6.40
C PHE A 79 -7.07 10.06 5.46
N GLU A 80 -8.12 10.87 5.60
CA GLU A 80 -8.34 12.08 4.79
C GLU A 80 -7.31 13.18 5.12
N ALA A 81 -6.79 13.20 6.35
CA ALA A 81 -5.74 14.14 6.76
C ALA A 81 -4.30 13.67 6.46
N LEU A 82 -4.12 12.51 5.82
CA LEU A 82 -2.78 12.04 5.46
C LEU A 82 -2.11 13.01 4.48
N THR A 83 -0.90 13.45 4.81
CA THR A 83 0.01 14.15 3.91
C THR A 83 0.94 13.16 3.22
N GLU A 84 1.59 13.60 2.14
CA GLU A 84 2.66 12.86 1.48
C GLU A 84 3.77 12.43 2.48
N GLU A 85 4.19 13.34 3.35
CA GLU A 85 5.17 13.05 4.43
C GLU A 85 4.68 11.93 5.37
N ASN A 86 3.42 11.99 5.81
CA ASN A 86 2.87 10.97 6.69
C ASN A 86 2.81 9.60 5.99
N ILE A 87 2.47 9.57 4.71
CA ILE A 87 2.42 8.36 3.90
C ILE A 87 3.82 7.76 3.74
N GLU A 88 4.82 8.59 3.40
CA GLU A 88 6.20 8.15 3.25
C GLU A 88 6.77 7.64 4.59
N ARG A 89 6.47 8.33 5.70
CA ARG A 89 6.85 7.89 7.05
C ARG A 89 6.26 6.52 7.41
N LEU A 90 5.00 6.26 7.06
CA LEU A 90 4.36 4.94 7.25
C LEU A 90 4.96 3.86 6.33
N GLY A 91 5.61 4.26 5.23
CA GLY A 91 6.35 3.37 4.32
C GLY A 91 7.80 3.09 4.73
N LEU A 92 8.33 3.72 5.78
CA LEU A 92 9.70 3.44 6.22
C LEU A 92 9.84 2.00 6.76
N GLY A 93 10.93 1.33 6.37
CA GLY A 93 11.23 -0.04 6.80
C GLY A 93 10.41 -1.13 6.10
N LEU A 94 9.90 -0.86 4.90
CA LEU A 94 9.39 -1.91 4.01
C LEU A 94 10.53 -2.86 3.62
N ASP A 95 10.35 -4.16 3.86
CA ASP A 95 11.44 -5.15 3.80
C ASP A 95 11.04 -6.44 3.07
N SER A 96 9.80 -6.51 2.57
CA SER A 96 9.19 -7.74 2.09
C SER A 96 8.00 -7.45 1.17
N TRP A 97 7.73 -8.38 0.23
CA TRP A 97 6.56 -8.28 -0.65
C TRP A 97 5.25 -8.17 0.13
N GLN A 98 5.13 -8.84 1.27
CA GLN A 98 3.94 -8.78 2.14
C GLN A 98 3.72 -7.37 2.70
N SER A 99 4.80 -6.74 3.19
CA SER A 99 4.74 -5.40 3.76
C SER A 99 4.40 -4.34 2.71
N VAL A 100 5.02 -4.44 1.52
CA VAL A 100 4.81 -3.53 0.39
C VAL A 100 3.41 -3.69 -0.18
N ASP A 101 2.95 -4.93 -0.34
CA ASP A 101 1.62 -5.21 -0.87
C ASP A 101 0.53 -4.70 0.10
N ALA A 102 0.76 -4.81 1.40
CA ALA A 102 -0.14 -4.20 2.39
C ALA A 102 -0.12 -2.66 2.30
N PHE A 103 1.06 -2.05 2.21
CA PHE A 103 1.21 -0.60 2.13
C PHE A 103 0.57 -0.02 0.86
N GLY A 104 1.00 -0.51 -0.31
CA GLY A 104 0.54 -0.05 -1.62
C GLY A 104 -0.97 -0.15 -1.78
N CYS A 105 -1.53 -1.26 -1.30
CA CYS A 105 -2.86 -1.67 -1.66
C CYS A 105 -3.90 -1.25 -0.59
N THR A 106 -3.48 -0.90 0.63
CA THR A 106 -4.36 -0.41 1.71
C THR A 106 -4.17 1.09 2.00
N LEU A 107 -2.96 1.62 1.82
CA LEU A 107 -2.61 2.99 2.20
C LEU A 107 -2.32 3.87 0.98
N SER A 108 -1.17 3.71 0.32
CA SER A 108 -0.68 4.69 -0.66
C SER A 108 -1.52 4.74 -1.94
N GLY A 109 -1.98 3.60 -2.48
CA GLY A 109 -2.87 3.58 -3.64
C GLY A 109 -4.21 4.30 -3.37
N PRO A 110 -4.93 3.96 -2.29
CA PRO A 110 -6.12 4.71 -1.88
C PRO A 110 -5.85 6.20 -1.60
N ALA A 111 -4.71 6.56 -1.00
CA ALA A 111 -4.35 7.95 -0.72
C ALA A 111 -4.06 8.74 -2.01
N TRP A 112 -3.36 8.12 -2.96
CA TRP A 112 -3.11 8.69 -4.29
C TRP A 112 -4.40 8.95 -5.05
N ARG A 113 -5.36 8.01 -4.97
CA ARG A 113 -6.68 8.16 -5.60
C ARG A 113 -7.45 9.37 -5.09
N ILE A 114 -7.35 9.69 -3.80
CA ILE A 114 -8.06 10.84 -3.20
C ILE A 114 -7.27 12.15 -3.27
N GLY A 115 -6.06 12.13 -3.84
CA GLY A 115 -5.22 13.32 -4.02
C GLY A 115 -4.26 13.64 -2.86
N ASN A 116 -4.15 12.76 -1.86
CA ASN A 116 -3.25 12.95 -0.71
C ASN A 116 -1.79 12.57 -1.00
N LEU A 117 -1.54 11.92 -2.14
CA LEU A 117 -0.22 11.58 -2.64
C LEU A 117 -0.09 12.08 -4.08
N SER A 118 1.01 12.75 -4.41
CA SER A 118 1.23 13.29 -5.76
C SER A 118 1.78 12.23 -6.72
N ASP A 119 1.52 12.41 -8.02
CA ASP A 119 2.15 11.60 -9.09
C ASP A 119 3.67 11.70 -9.01
N SER A 120 4.19 12.89 -8.68
CA SER A 120 5.62 13.14 -8.51
C SER A 120 6.24 12.27 -7.41
N ALA A 121 5.54 12.06 -6.30
CA ALA A 121 6.03 11.21 -5.21
C ALA A 121 6.12 9.75 -5.62
N VAL A 122 5.06 9.24 -6.26
CA VAL A 122 5.05 7.87 -6.76
C VAL A 122 6.15 7.66 -7.81
N HIS A 123 6.40 8.66 -8.67
CA HIS A 123 7.50 8.61 -9.64
C HIS A 123 8.87 8.65 -8.96
N ARG A 124 9.05 9.41 -7.86
CA ARG A 124 10.29 9.37 -7.06
C ARG A 124 10.51 7.98 -6.46
N TRP A 125 9.45 7.32 -5.98
CA TRP A 125 9.55 5.95 -5.46
C TRP A 125 9.96 4.97 -6.56
N ALA A 126 9.45 5.13 -7.77
CA ALA A 126 9.84 4.34 -8.94
C ALA A 126 11.33 4.54 -9.33
N ALA A 127 11.92 5.69 -9.02
CA ALA A 127 13.33 5.98 -9.26
C ALA A 127 14.25 5.63 -8.06
N SER A 128 13.71 5.08 -6.96
CA SER A 128 14.49 4.76 -5.75
C SER A 128 15.48 3.63 -5.98
N GLU A 129 16.65 3.68 -5.33
CA GLU A 129 17.59 2.56 -5.27
C GLU A 129 17.01 1.36 -4.49
N ASP A 130 16.07 1.61 -3.59
CA ASP A 130 15.38 0.58 -2.81
C ASP A 130 14.31 -0.13 -3.65
N VAL A 131 14.51 -1.44 -3.85
CA VAL A 131 13.60 -2.35 -4.56
C VAL A 131 12.16 -2.31 -4.00
N TRP A 132 12.01 -2.09 -2.68
CA TRP A 132 10.69 -2.08 -2.03
C TRP A 132 9.92 -0.79 -2.32
N TRP A 133 10.60 0.35 -2.47
CA TRP A 133 9.98 1.59 -2.90
C TRP A 133 9.59 1.55 -4.38
N ARG A 134 10.44 0.99 -5.25
CA ARG A 134 10.07 0.75 -6.66
C ARG A 134 8.86 -0.16 -6.78
N ARG A 135 8.83 -1.26 -6.00
CA ARG A 135 7.65 -2.13 -5.91
C ARG A 135 6.43 -1.37 -5.35
N ALA A 136 6.59 -0.53 -4.33
CA ALA A 136 5.50 0.24 -3.74
C ALA A 136 4.86 1.20 -4.76
N ALA A 137 5.65 1.80 -5.64
CA ALA A 137 5.13 2.61 -6.74
C ALA A 137 4.15 1.81 -7.62
N LEU A 138 4.57 0.62 -8.07
CA LEU A 138 3.74 -0.28 -8.88
C LEU A 138 2.50 -0.77 -8.13
N VAL A 139 2.65 -1.22 -6.88
CA VAL A 139 1.52 -1.72 -6.10
C VAL A 139 0.51 -0.61 -5.78
N SER A 140 0.94 0.65 -5.67
CA SER A 140 0.03 1.78 -5.50
C SER A 140 -0.96 1.89 -6.68
N THR A 141 -0.51 1.60 -7.91
CA THR A 141 -1.39 1.54 -9.09
C THR A 141 -2.46 0.44 -8.98
N VAL A 142 -2.17 -0.68 -8.32
CA VAL A 142 -3.16 -1.75 -8.10
C VAL A 142 -4.33 -1.23 -7.26
N GLY A 143 -4.06 -0.33 -6.31
CA GLY A 143 -5.08 0.36 -5.53
C GLY A 143 -6.01 1.24 -6.37
N LEU A 144 -5.50 1.85 -7.45
CA LEU A 144 -6.28 2.65 -8.39
C LEU A 144 -7.23 1.79 -9.25
N ASN A 145 -6.82 0.56 -9.55
CA ASN A 145 -7.52 -0.31 -10.50
C ASN A 145 -8.37 -1.41 -9.83
N THR A 146 -8.15 -1.77 -8.56
CA THR A 146 -8.90 -2.88 -7.92
C THR A 146 -10.27 -2.43 -7.41
N ARG A 147 -11.35 -2.86 -8.07
CA ARG A 147 -12.75 -2.53 -7.69
C ARG A 147 -13.09 -2.85 -6.23
N ALA A 148 -12.69 -4.02 -5.73
CA ALA A 148 -12.90 -4.42 -4.33
C ALA A 148 -12.22 -3.50 -3.30
N ARG A 149 -11.31 -2.61 -3.74
CA ARG A 149 -10.60 -1.61 -2.93
C ARG A 149 -10.99 -0.17 -3.29
N GLY A 150 -12.10 0.00 -4.03
CA GLY A 150 -12.63 1.28 -4.50
C GLY A 150 -11.92 1.84 -5.74
N GLY A 151 -11.11 1.05 -6.43
CA GLY A 151 -10.46 1.45 -7.67
C GLY A 151 -11.44 1.46 -8.84
N THR A 152 -11.37 2.49 -9.67
CA THR A 152 -12.23 2.70 -10.84
C THR A 152 -11.50 2.54 -12.17
N GLY A 153 -10.20 2.27 -12.14
CA GLY A 153 -9.35 2.27 -13.32
C GLY A 153 -8.62 3.61 -13.48
N ASP A 154 -7.32 3.57 -13.72
CA ASP A 154 -6.49 4.75 -13.97
C ASP A 154 -5.35 4.40 -14.93
N THR A 155 -5.66 4.34 -16.22
CA THR A 155 -4.69 4.01 -17.28
C THR A 155 -3.47 4.94 -17.27
N PRO A 156 -3.62 6.28 -17.27
CA PRO A 156 -2.47 7.17 -17.42
C PRO A 156 -1.44 7.00 -16.30
N ARG A 157 -1.88 7.00 -15.04
CA ARG A 157 -0.96 6.84 -13.90
C ARG A 157 -0.36 5.46 -13.83
N THR A 158 -1.13 4.42 -14.15
CA THR A 158 -0.63 3.04 -14.11
C THR A 158 0.46 2.82 -15.15
N LEU A 159 0.21 3.23 -16.40
CA LEU A 159 1.20 3.07 -17.47
C LEU A 159 2.41 4.00 -17.31
N ALA A 160 2.25 5.17 -16.69
CA ALA A 160 3.38 6.03 -16.35
C ALA A 160 4.37 5.33 -15.42
N VAL A 161 3.88 4.73 -14.33
CA VAL A 161 4.74 3.98 -13.38
C VAL A 161 5.34 2.72 -14.02
N CYS A 162 4.54 1.95 -14.77
CA CYS A 162 5.06 0.78 -15.48
C CYS A 162 6.16 1.15 -16.47
N ARG A 163 6.06 2.30 -17.14
CA ARG A 163 7.07 2.78 -18.10
C ARG A 163 8.39 3.12 -17.42
N LEU A 164 8.34 3.80 -16.27
CA LEU A 164 9.54 4.16 -15.50
C LEU A 164 10.33 2.93 -15.02
N LEU A 165 9.66 1.79 -14.88
CA LEU A 165 10.24 0.54 -14.35
C LEU A 165 10.32 -0.56 -15.41
N ALA A 166 10.09 -0.26 -16.70
CA ALA A 166 9.98 -1.28 -17.75
C ALA A 166 11.27 -2.12 -17.89
N ASP A 167 12.43 -1.49 -17.70
CA ASP A 167 13.76 -2.11 -17.77
C ASP A 167 14.25 -2.67 -16.42
N ASP A 168 13.43 -2.67 -15.36
CA ASP A 168 13.86 -3.14 -14.04
C ASP A 168 14.09 -4.67 -14.04
N HIS A 169 15.26 -5.09 -13.57
CA HIS A 169 15.69 -6.49 -13.55
C HIS A 169 15.37 -7.24 -12.25
N GLU A 170 14.88 -6.55 -11.21
CA GLU A 170 14.55 -7.16 -9.93
C GLU A 170 13.26 -8.00 -10.02
N ASP A 171 13.33 -9.28 -9.64
CA ASP A 171 12.19 -10.22 -9.73
C ASP A 171 10.95 -9.71 -8.98
N MET A 172 11.15 -9.04 -7.83
CA MET A 172 10.06 -8.44 -7.05
C MET A 172 9.42 -7.24 -7.75
N VAL A 173 10.16 -6.46 -8.53
CA VAL A 173 9.61 -5.32 -9.28
C VAL A 173 8.88 -5.84 -10.51
N GLN A 174 9.47 -6.77 -11.27
CA GLN A 174 8.84 -7.38 -12.45
C GLN A 174 7.51 -8.05 -12.13
N LYS A 175 7.42 -8.77 -11.00
CA LYS A 175 6.15 -9.34 -10.52
C LYS A 175 5.09 -8.27 -10.26
N ALA A 176 5.49 -7.10 -9.76
CA ALA A 176 4.57 -5.99 -9.55
C ALA A 176 4.17 -5.29 -10.86
N ILE A 177 5.04 -5.21 -11.87
CA ILE A 177 4.69 -4.75 -13.23
C ILE A 177 3.61 -5.67 -13.82
N SER A 178 3.84 -6.98 -13.79
CA SER A 178 2.83 -7.97 -14.22
C SER A 178 1.50 -7.77 -13.49
N TRP A 179 1.52 -7.59 -12.18
CA TRP A 179 0.31 -7.40 -11.40
C TRP A 179 -0.42 -6.09 -11.74
N ALA A 180 0.31 -4.97 -11.86
CA ALA A 180 -0.25 -3.68 -12.25
C ALA A 180 -0.95 -3.77 -13.61
N LEU A 181 -0.26 -4.29 -14.63
CA LEU A 181 -0.81 -4.46 -15.98
C LEU A 181 -2.01 -5.41 -16.00
N ARG A 182 -1.93 -6.58 -15.36
CA ARG A 182 -3.08 -7.53 -15.29
C ARG A 182 -4.29 -6.94 -14.57
N THR A 183 -4.07 -6.04 -13.61
CA THR A 183 -5.18 -5.36 -12.93
C THR A 183 -5.78 -4.29 -13.84
N LEU A 184 -4.96 -3.60 -14.65
CA LEU A 184 -5.40 -2.59 -15.59
C LEU A 184 -6.16 -3.15 -16.80
N VAL A 185 -5.84 -4.37 -17.28
CA VAL A 185 -6.51 -5.02 -18.43
C VAL A 185 -8.04 -5.01 -18.31
N ILE A 186 -8.57 -5.08 -17.09
CA ILE A 186 -10.01 -5.09 -16.80
C ILE A 186 -10.69 -3.75 -17.15
N HIS A 187 -9.92 -2.66 -17.22
CA HIS A 187 -10.41 -1.32 -17.50
C HIS A 187 -10.00 -0.84 -18.89
N ASP A 188 -8.79 -1.17 -19.33
CA ASP A 188 -8.23 -0.67 -20.58
C ASP A 188 -7.33 -1.71 -21.24
N ARG A 189 -7.98 -2.58 -22.01
CA ARG A 189 -7.33 -3.71 -22.66
C ARG A 189 -6.42 -3.28 -23.81
N GLU A 190 -6.85 -2.28 -24.57
CA GLU A 190 -6.12 -1.75 -25.73
C GLU A 190 -4.82 -1.09 -25.26
N ALA A 191 -4.89 -0.19 -24.27
CA ALA A 191 -3.70 0.49 -23.77
C ALA A 191 -2.66 -0.48 -23.17
N VAL A 192 -3.10 -1.58 -22.54
CA VAL A 192 -2.19 -2.62 -22.06
C VAL A 192 -1.55 -3.39 -23.22
N SER A 193 -2.32 -3.73 -24.26
CA SER A 193 -1.79 -4.38 -25.46
C SER A 193 -0.72 -3.52 -26.13
N ASP A 194 -1.00 -2.22 -26.32
CA ASP A 194 -0.06 -1.26 -26.90
C ASP A 194 1.18 -1.10 -26.04
N PHE A 195 1.02 -1.04 -24.71
CA PHE A 195 2.15 -0.98 -23.79
C PHE A 195 3.08 -2.20 -23.95
N LEU A 196 2.52 -3.42 -24.06
CA LEU A 196 3.32 -4.63 -24.28
C LEU A 196 4.03 -4.65 -25.63
N ALA A 197 3.43 -4.08 -26.67
CA ALA A 197 4.04 -3.98 -27.99
C ALA A 197 5.20 -2.99 -27.99
N VAL A 198 5.00 -1.80 -27.42
CA VAL A 198 6.01 -0.74 -27.35
C VAL A 198 7.21 -1.14 -26.47
N HIS A 199 6.97 -1.81 -25.34
CA HIS A 199 8.02 -2.19 -24.39
C HIS A 199 8.42 -3.67 -24.51
N HIS A 200 8.24 -4.26 -25.68
CA HIS A 200 8.45 -5.69 -25.86
C HIS A 200 9.85 -6.16 -25.45
N ASP A 201 10.89 -5.41 -25.81
CA ASP A 201 12.28 -5.83 -25.61
C ASP A 201 12.79 -5.52 -24.20
N SER A 202 12.25 -4.47 -23.57
CA SER A 202 12.53 -4.08 -22.19
C SER A 202 11.88 -5.02 -21.16
N LEU A 203 10.62 -5.41 -21.40
CA LEU A 203 9.87 -6.18 -20.41
C LEU A 203 10.35 -7.62 -20.29
N ALA A 204 10.51 -8.06 -19.05
CA ALA A 204 10.81 -9.45 -18.72
C ALA A 204 9.80 -10.43 -19.36
N ALA A 205 10.31 -11.56 -19.86
CA ALA A 205 9.50 -12.57 -20.55
C ALA A 205 8.31 -13.07 -19.71
N ARG A 206 8.47 -13.16 -18.38
CA ARG A 206 7.38 -13.52 -17.46
C ARG A 206 6.25 -12.50 -17.50
N VAL A 207 6.56 -11.21 -17.46
CA VAL A 207 5.55 -10.14 -17.48
C VAL A 207 4.71 -10.24 -18.74
N LYS A 208 5.37 -10.33 -19.90
CA LYS A 208 4.71 -10.49 -21.20
C LYS A 208 3.77 -11.70 -21.22
N ARG A 209 4.24 -12.86 -20.78
CA ARG A 209 3.44 -14.10 -20.72
C ARG A 209 2.22 -13.95 -19.81
N GLU A 210 2.43 -13.48 -18.57
CA GLU A 210 1.34 -13.39 -17.58
C GLU A 210 0.27 -12.37 -17.98
N VAL A 211 0.65 -11.26 -18.60
CA VAL A 211 -0.29 -10.24 -19.05
C VAL A 211 -1.03 -10.69 -20.31
N ARG A 212 -0.37 -11.34 -21.28
CA ARG A 212 -1.04 -11.90 -22.48
C ARG A 212 -2.12 -12.93 -22.14
N ASN A 213 -1.90 -13.77 -21.13
CA ASN A 213 -2.92 -14.70 -20.62
C ASN A 213 -4.17 -14.02 -20.03
N LYS A 214 -4.15 -12.70 -19.81
CA LYS A 214 -5.33 -11.90 -19.42
C LYS A 214 -5.94 -11.14 -20.58
N LEU A 215 -5.20 -11.01 -21.68
CA LEU A 215 -5.73 -10.54 -22.94
C LEU A 215 -6.50 -11.71 -23.57
N GLU A 216 -5.89 -12.84 -23.89
CA GLU A 216 -6.63 -13.98 -24.47
C GLU A 216 -7.89 -14.42 -23.68
#